data_AF-A0A8S9NXK5-F1
#
_entry.id   AF-A0A8S9NXK5-F1
#
_cell.length_a   1.000
_cell.length_b   1.000
_cell.length_c   1.000
_cell.angle_alpha   90.00
_cell.angle_beta   90.00
_cell.angle_gamma   90.00
#
_symmetry.space_group_name_H-M   'P 1'
#
loop_
_entity.id
_entity.type
_entity.pdbx_description
1 polymer ?
#
loop_
_entity_poly.entity_id
_entity_poly.type
_entity_poly.pdbx_seq_one_letter_code
_entity_poly.pdbx_strand_id
1 'polypeptide(L)' 'MPFVTSTGDGPDGKTVNGFLYRYSKSEISIICVCHGTSFSPAEFIIHAGGTHVSHPLRHITVVPSTF' A
#
# COMPACT_ATOMS: atom_id res chain seq x y z
N MET A 1 9.62 -10.56 2.75
CA MET A 1 8.54 -9.57 3.06
C MET A 1 7.80 -9.31 1.76
N PRO A 2 6.47 -9.50 1.72
CA PRO A 2 5.71 -9.34 0.47
C PRO A 2 5.86 -7.94 -0.11
N PHE A 3 6.10 -7.85 -1.42
CA PHE A 3 6.04 -6.59 -2.14
C PHE A 3 4.58 -6.27 -2.46
N VAL A 4 4.21 -5.01 -2.30
CA VAL A 4 2.85 -4.53 -2.51
C VAL A 4 2.84 -3.28 -3.37
N THR A 5 1.76 -3.09 -4.10
CA THR A 5 1.53 -1.90 -4.91
C THR A 5 0.10 -1.39 -4.73
N SER A 6 -0.07 -0.08 -4.86
CA SER A 6 -1.37 0.58 -4.91
C SER A 6 -1.32 1.67 -5.97
N THR A 7 -2.43 1.87 -6.68
CA THR A 7 -2.56 2.92 -7.70
C THR A 7 -3.72 3.80 -7.30
N GLY A 8 -3.49 5.11 -7.20
CA GLY A 8 -4.54 6.07 -6.90
C GLY A 8 -5.59 6.16 -8.01
N ASP A 9 -6.79 6.56 -7.65
CA ASP A 9 -7.89 6.76 -8.59
C ASP A 9 -7.80 8.16 -9.24
N GLY A 10 -8.06 8.26 -10.55
CA GLY A 10 -8.16 9.53 -11.26
C GLY A 10 -6.88 9.99 -11.99
N PRO A 11 -6.92 11.16 -12.64
CA PRO A 11 -5.86 11.63 -13.56
C PRO A 11 -4.53 11.94 -12.87
N ASP A 12 -4.56 12.24 -11.57
CA ASP A 12 -3.36 12.51 -10.75
C ASP A 12 -2.94 11.30 -9.90
N GLY A 13 -3.64 10.17 -10.03
CA GLY A 13 -3.30 8.92 -9.35
C GLY A 13 -1.94 8.41 -9.81
N LYS A 14 -1.10 8.00 -8.85
CA LYS A 14 0.20 7.40 -9.12
C LYS A 14 0.28 6.01 -8.53
N THR A 15 1.07 5.16 -9.17
CA THR A 15 1.42 3.86 -8.59
C THR A 15 2.51 4.04 -7.53
N VAL A 16 2.22 3.60 -6.31
CA VAL A 16 3.16 3.56 -5.20
C VAL A 16 3.47 2.12 -4.85
N ASN A 17 4.72 1.90 -4.48
CA ASN A 17 5.23 0.58 -4.16
C ASN A 17 5.66 0.53 -2.70
N GLY A 18 5.57 -0.65 -2.10
CA GLY A 18 5.92 -0.84 -0.70
C GLY A 18 6.20 -2.29 -0.36
N PHE A 19 6.60 -2.50 0.90
CA PHE A 19 6.74 -3.81 1.48
C PHE A 19 5.80 -3.93 2.67
N LEU A 20 5.08 -5.04 2.75
CA LEU A 20 4.33 -5.39 3.94
C LEU A 20 5.34 -5.68 5.07
N TYR A 21 5.38 -4.80 6.07
CA TYR A 21 6.39 -4.80 7.13
C TYR A 21 5.90 -5.53 8.39
N ARG A 22 4.76 -5.10 8.93
CA ARG A 22 4.08 -5.80 10.04
C ARG A 22 2.72 -6.29 9.57
N TYR A 23 2.38 -7.50 10.00
CA TYR A 23 1.08 -8.10 9.77
C TYR A 23 0.69 -8.97 10.97
N SER A 24 -0.25 -8.45 11.76
CA SER A 24 -0.85 -9.15 12.88
C SER A 24 -2.38 -8.99 12.84
N LYS A 25 -3.08 -9.61 13.78
CA LYS A 25 -4.54 -9.43 13.90
C LYS A 25 -4.94 -7.99 14.22
N SER A 26 -4.02 -7.18 14.78
CA SER A 26 -4.31 -5.83 15.27
C SER A 26 -3.59 -4.72 14.50
N GLU A 27 -2.52 -5.04 13.78
CA GLU A 27 -1.66 -4.03 13.14
C GLU A 27 -1.16 -4.52 11.79
N ILE A 28 -1.32 -3.67 10.77
CA ILE A 28 -0.72 -3.84 9.46
C ILE A 28 0.02 -2.56 9.12
N SER A 29 1.28 -2.67 8.71
CA SER A 29 2.04 -1.53 8.23
C SER A 29 2.79 -1.85 6.94
N ILE A 30 2.86 -0.85 6.07
CA ILE A 30 3.49 -0.92 4.76
C ILE A 30 4.60 0.12 4.75
N ILE A 31 5.83 -0.31 4.47
CA ILE A 31 6.94 0.61 4.24
C ILE A 31 6.91 1.01 2.77
N CYS A 32 6.72 2.29 2.49
CA CYS A 32 6.76 2.81 1.11
C CYS A 32 8.21 2.87 0.62
N VAL A 33 8.45 2.42 -0.62
CA VAL A 33 9.80 2.47 -1.20
C VAL A 33 10.23 3.87 -1.64
N CYS A 34 9.30 4.82 -1.75
CA CYS A 34 9.62 6.18 -2.18
C CYS A 34 10.49 6.92 -1.17
N HIS A 35 10.20 6.77 0.14
CA HIS A 35 10.88 7.54 1.20
C HIS A 35 11.20 6.70 2.46
N GLY A 36 10.88 5.40 2.47
CA GLY A 36 11.13 4.51 3.61
C GLY A 36 10.18 4.68 4.81
N THR A 37 9.15 5.51 4.70
CA THR A 37 8.17 5.76 5.76
C THR A 37 7.16 4.62 5.88
N SER A 38 6.74 4.30 7.10
CA SER A 38 5.66 3.36 7.37
C SER A 38 4.29 4.03 7.24
N PHE A 39 3.37 3.36 6.58
CA PHE A 39 1.98 3.77 6.41
C PHE A 39 1.05 2.65 6.89
N SER A 40 -0.10 3.01 7.45
CA SER A 40 -1.25 2.10 7.49
C SER A 40 -1.75 1.80 6.06
N PRO A 41 -2.54 0.75 5.84
CA PRO A 41 -3.12 0.46 4.53
C PRO A 41 -3.90 1.63 3.92
N ALA A 42 -4.66 2.36 4.74
CA ALA A 42 -5.45 3.52 4.28
C ALA A 42 -4.54 4.69 3.87
N GLU A 43 -3.52 5.01 4.66
CA GLU A 43 -2.59 6.09 4.33
C GLU A 43 -1.75 5.75 3.10
N PHE A 44 -1.41 4.48 2.88
CA PHE A 44 -0.69 4.04 1.69
C PHE A 44 -1.50 4.28 0.40
N ILE A 45 -2.82 4.09 0.44
CA ILE A 45 -3.72 4.38 -0.69
C ILE A 45 -3.84 5.88 -0.92
N ILE A 46 -4.01 6.67 0.13
CA ILE A 46 -4.03 8.14 0.03
C ILE A 46 -2.69 8.65 -0.53
N HIS A 47 -1.57 8.04 -0.14
CA HIS A 47 -0.25 8.35 -0.67
C HIS A 47 -0.13 8.09 -2.18
N ALA A 48 -0.87 7.11 -2.70
CA ALA A 48 -1.01 6.83 -4.13
C ALA A 48 -1.83 7.88 -4.88
N GLY A 49 -2.44 8.85 -4.19
CA GLY A 49 -3.45 9.75 -4.74
C GLY A 49 -4.85 9.17 -4.73
N GLY A 50 -5.08 8.06 -4.02
CA GLY A 50 -6.42 7.50 -3.81
C GLY A 50 -7.23 8.31 -2.80
N THR A 51 -8.53 8.04 -2.75
CA THR A 51 -9.43 8.62 -1.75
C THR A 51 -9.58 7.70 -0.54
N HIS A 52 -10.29 8.16 0.50
CA HIS A 52 -10.61 7.29 1.62
C HIS A 52 -11.56 6.16 1.16
N VAL A 53 -11.05 4.93 1.19
CA VAL A 53 -11.80 3.74 0.76
C VAL A 53 -12.19 2.87 1.93
N SER A 54 -13.37 2.26 1.84
CA SER A 54 -13.74 1.16 2.74
C SER A 54 -12.87 -0.06 2.43
N HIS A 55 -12.45 -0.80 3.46
CA HIS A 55 -11.64 -2.02 3.30
C HIS A 55 -10.32 -1.82 2.52
N PRO A 56 -9.39 -0.97 3.01
CA PRO A 56 -8.20 -0.55 2.28
C PRO A 56 -7.33 -1.70 1.74
N LEU A 57 -7.26 -2.83 2.45
CA LEU A 57 -6.50 -4.00 2.00
C LEU A 57 -6.96 -4.56 0.64
N ARG A 58 -8.22 -4.35 0.24
CA ARG A 58 -8.74 -4.81 -1.06
C ARG A 58 -8.22 -3.99 -2.24
N HIS A 59 -7.64 -2.83 -1.98
CA HIS A 59 -7.10 -1.90 -2.98
C HIS A 59 -5.56 -1.95 -3.05
N ILE A 60 -4.96 -2.94 -2.38
CA ILE A 60 -3.51 -3.14 -2.33
C ILE A 60 -3.22 -4.51 -2.94
N THR A 61 -2.44 -4.51 -4.01
CA THR A 61 -2.06 -5.74 -4.71
C THR A 61 -0.75 -6.26 -4.12
N VAL A 62 -0.77 -7.49 -3.62
CA VAL A 62 0.46 -8.23 -3.31
C VAL A 62 1.05 -8.73 -4.62
N VAL A 63 2.29 -8.37 -4.90
CA VAL A 63 3.00 -8.84 -6.09
C VAL A 63 3.65 -10.19 -5.75
N PRO A 64 3.28 -11.28 -6.46
CA PRO A 64 3.90 -12.58 -6.24
C PRO A 64 5.40 -12.52 -6.51
N SER A 65 6.19 -13.08 -5.61
CA SER A 65 7.60 -13.34 -5.89
C SER A 65 7.70 -14.54 -6.83
N THR A 66 8.29 -14.36 -8.02
CA THR A 66 8.51 -15.43 -9.01
C THR A 66 9.78 -16.25 -8.75
N PHE A 67 10.14 -16.47 -7.48
CA PHE A 67 11.29 -17.31 -7.12
C PHE A 67 10.85 -18.75 -6.86
#